data_AF-A0A505HWT1-F1
#
_entry.id   AF-A0A505HWT1-F1
#
_cell.length_a   1.000
_cell.length_b   1.000
_cell.length_c   1.000
_cell.angle_alpha   90.00
_cell.angle_beta   90.00
_cell.angle_gamma   90.00
#
_symmetry.space_group_name_H-M   'P 1'
#
loop_
_entity.id
_entity.type
_entity.pdbx_description
1 polymer ?
#
loop_
_entity_poly.entity_id
_entity_poly.type
_entity_poly.pdbx_seq_one_letter_code
_entity_poly.pdbx_strand_id
1 'polypeptide(L)'
;MRRAPLLLIPAAVAAVAHVVGVLVAAPLWRGAEVLSLALLLAYAVAAGLPAPRWAVPAALAPLIVDAVRTMPAGPGTGDFGWTVYGSGDSAVDRTAGFDAALAGSWAALVAVAVLLVACRGPGRRRHLIAAAVAAAPVVGYAAVRVTDIGVAVAAVTPGLEIRTETTLTRVDGSGYDQADVVPALVLAVLPPLALALAALALAVLLAGRGRRLAATGAALLAVLALPLLDAGIEAVHLPVSADGTALFAWYAIPPTLAMPQPVAALTVAVELAAYLLLVAGLTGADRAAPAAG
;
A
#
# COMPACT_ATOMS: atom_id res chain seq x y z
N MET A 1 16.40 -12.44 30.12
CA MET A 1 16.03 -11.44 29.09
C MET A 1 14.57 -10.98 29.26
N ARG A 2 14.19 -10.37 30.40
CA ARG A 2 12.79 -10.03 30.75
C ARG A 2 12.28 -8.66 30.24
N ARG A 3 13.11 -7.87 29.55
CA ARG A 3 12.77 -6.49 29.15
C ARG A 3 12.34 -6.33 27.69
N ALA A 4 12.45 -7.35 26.85
CA ALA A 4 12.03 -7.30 25.45
C ALA A 4 10.57 -6.79 25.25
N PRO A 5 9.54 -7.30 25.96
CA PRO A 5 8.17 -6.81 25.76
C PRO A 5 7.97 -5.35 26.15
N LEU A 6 8.89 -4.74 26.91
CA LEU A 6 8.83 -3.31 27.26
C LEU A 6 9.11 -2.40 26.07
N LEU A 7 9.67 -2.90 24.96
CA LEU A 7 9.93 -2.11 23.74
C LEU A 7 8.72 -2.08 22.79
N LEU A 8 7.79 -3.03 22.91
CA LEU A 8 6.56 -3.04 22.09
C LEU A 8 5.59 -1.93 22.48
N ILE A 9 5.47 -1.62 23.78
CA ILE A 9 4.60 -0.55 24.28
C ILE A 9 5.01 0.81 23.70
N PRO A 10 6.28 1.28 23.84
CA PRO A 10 6.68 2.55 23.28
C PRO A 10 6.64 2.54 21.74
N ALA A 11 6.84 1.40 21.06
CA ALA A 11 6.63 1.30 19.61
C ALA A 11 5.16 1.56 19.24
N ALA A 12 4.23 0.92 19.93
CA ALA A 12 2.79 1.12 19.73
C ALA A 12 2.36 2.56 20.06
N VAL A 13 2.90 3.15 21.13
CA VAL A 13 2.65 4.56 21.49
C VAL A 13 3.17 5.50 20.40
N ALA A 14 4.38 5.26 19.88
CA ALA A 14 4.93 6.04 18.78
C ALA A 14 4.10 5.89 17.49
N ALA A 15 3.60 4.69 17.20
CA ALA A 15 2.68 4.45 16.09
C ALA A 15 1.37 5.26 16.24
N VAL A 16 0.75 5.23 17.42
CA VAL A 16 -0.47 6.02 17.69
C VAL A 16 -0.19 7.51 17.59
N ALA A 17 0.93 7.99 18.13
CA ALA A 17 1.34 9.38 18.00
C ALA A 17 1.49 9.78 16.53
N HIS A 18 2.10 8.93 15.71
CA HIS A 18 2.22 9.18 14.27
C HIS A 18 0.84 9.26 13.58
N VAL A 19 -0.05 8.30 13.83
CA VAL A 19 -1.43 8.29 13.30
C VAL A 19 -2.17 9.56 13.67
N VAL A 20 -2.10 9.98 14.93
CA VAL A 20 -2.72 11.22 15.41
C VAL A 20 -2.09 12.42 14.70
N GLY A 21 -0.76 12.44 14.55
CA GLY A 21 -0.04 13.48 13.81
C GLY A 21 -0.51 13.62 12.36
N VAL A 22 -0.72 12.50 11.67
CA VAL A 22 -1.30 12.49 10.30
C VAL A 22 -2.73 13.01 10.34
N LEU A 23 -3.55 12.52 11.28
CA LEU A 23 -4.95 12.91 11.42
C LEU A 23 -5.12 14.42 11.55
N VAL A 24 -4.23 15.08 12.30
CA VAL A 24 -4.23 16.54 12.55
C VAL A 24 -3.31 17.34 11.60
N ALA A 25 -2.74 16.70 10.58
CA ALA A 25 -1.78 17.31 9.64
C ALA A 25 -0.57 18.01 10.32
N ALA A 26 -0.04 17.44 11.40
CA ALA A 26 1.09 17.97 12.15
C ALA A 26 2.42 17.27 11.76
N PRO A 27 3.26 17.87 10.89
CA PRO A 27 4.44 17.20 10.32
C PRO A 27 5.54 16.86 11.35
N LEU A 28 5.57 17.56 12.49
CA LEU A 28 6.55 17.33 13.57
C LEU A 28 6.44 15.92 14.18
N TRP A 29 5.32 15.24 13.98
CA TRP A 29 5.03 13.91 14.53
C TRP A 29 5.43 12.78 13.59
N ARG A 30 5.98 13.07 12.39
CA ARG A 30 6.56 12.05 11.50
C ARG A 30 7.79 11.35 12.07
N GLY A 31 8.49 11.98 13.02
CA GLY A 31 9.53 11.33 13.84
C GLY A 31 9.05 10.06 14.56
N ALA A 32 7.76 10.00 14.88
CA ALA A 32 7.18 8.89 15.63
C ALA A 32 7.06 7.60 14.80
N GLU A 33 6.94 7.70 13.47
CA GLU A 33 6.94 6.53 12.58
C GLU A 33 8.31 5.85 12.58
N VAL A 34 9.37 6.61 12.29
CA VAL A 34 10.75 6.13 12.30
C VAL A 34 11.12 5.58 13.68
N LEU A 35 10.70 6.27 14.75
CA LEU A 35 10.89 5.78 16.11
C LEU A 35 10.15 4.46 16.36
N SER A 36 8.90 4.33 15.91
CA SER A 36 8.12 3.09 16.02
C SER A 36 8.84 1.92 15.34
N LEU A 37 9.29 2.11 14.10
CA LEU A 37 10.00 1.09 13.33
C LEU A 37 11.37 0.75 13.95
N ALA A 38 12.11 1.74 14.45
CA ALA A 38 13.37 1.54 15.16
C ALA A 38 13.18 0.77 16.47
N LEU A 39 12.12 1.07 17.23
CA LEU A 39 11.76 0.33 18.44
C LEU A 39 11.32 -1.10 18.13
N LEU A 40 10.61 -1.32 17.02
CA LEU A 40 10.29 -2.67 16.52
C LEU A 40 11.54 -3.46 16.16
N LEU A 41 12.52 -2.83 15.52
CA LEU A 41 13.81 -3.45 15.22
C LEU A 41 14.56 -3.81 16.50
N ALA A 42 14.66 -2.86 17.45
CA ALA A 42 15.28 -3.10 18.75
C ALA A 42 14.57 -4.22 19.53
N TYR A 43 13.24 -4.24 19.49
CA TYR A 43 12.43 -5.31 20.06
C TYR A 43 12.76 -6.66 19.43
N ALA A 44 12.82 -6.75 18.10
CA ALA A 44 13.12 -8.00 17.40
C ALA A 44 14.51 -8.54 17.76
N VAL A 45 15.52 -7.66 17.83
CA VAL A 45 16.89 -8.02 18.24
C VAL A 45 16.91 -8.47 19.71
N ALA A 46 16.24 -7.75 20.62
CA ALA A 46 16.23 -8.06 22.05
C ALA A 46 15.38 -9.29 22.41
N ALA A 47 14.35 -9.59 21.63
CA ALA A 47 13.42 -10.70 21.86
C ALA A 47 13.99 -12.07 21.48
N GLY A 48 15.08 -12.10 20.69
CA GLY A 48 15.56 -13.29 20.00
C GLY A 48 14.88 -13.42 18.65
N LEU A 49 15.67 -13.38 17.58
CA LEU A 49 15.15 -13.44 16.22
C LEU A 49 14.82 -14.88 15.84
N PRO A 50 13.62 -15.17 15.31
CA PRO A 50 13.30 -16.51 14.81
C PRO A 50 14.26 -16.87 13.68
N ALA A 51 14.61 -18.16 13.54
CA ALA A 51 15.39 -18.58 12.39
C ALA A 51 14.57 -18.40 11.09
N PRO A 52 15.15 -17.82 10.02
CA PRO A 52 16.50 -17.26 9.96
C PRO A 52 16.60 -15.86 10.59
N ARG A 53 17.62 -15.65 11.43
CA ARG A 53 17.75 -14.45 12.29
C ARG A 53 17.82 -13.13 11.54
N TRP A 54 18.23 -13.15 10.27
CA TRP A 54 18.36 -11.94 9.45
C TRP A 54 17.03 -11.43 8.89
N ALA A 55 15.97 -12.24 8.86
CA ALA A 55 14.76 -11.95 8.10
C ALA A 55 13.99 -10.71 8.60
N VAL A 56 13.77 -10.60 9.92
CA VAL A 56 13.03 -9.46 10.49
C VAL A 56 13.82 -8.15 10.37
N PRO A 57 15.13 -8.09 10.69
CA PRO A 57 15.92 -6.89 10.43
C PRO A 57 15.95 -6.48 8.96
N ALA A 58 16.13 -7.46 8.05
CA ALA A 58 16.16 -7.18 6.61
C ALA A 58 14.81 -6.69 6.07
N ALA A 59 13.69 -7.14 6.66
CA ALA A 59 12.36 -6.66 6.30
C ALA A 59 12.05 -5.27 6.86
N LEU A 60 12.56 -4.91 8.05
CA LEU A 60 12.36 -3.58 8.64
C LEU A 60 13.24 -2.50 7.99
N ALA A 61 14.42 -2.87 7.47
CA ALA A 61 15.33 -1.92 6.83
C ALA A 61 14.69 -1.08 5.70
N PRO A 62 14.02 -1.63 4.68
CA PRO A 62 13.38 -0.83 3.64
C PRO A 62 12.27 0.08 4.19
N LEU A 63 11.51 -0.38 5.20
CA LEU A 63 10.46 0.42 5.84
C LEU A 63 11.04 1.65 6.56
N ILE A 64 12.15 1.47 7.29
CA ILE A 64 12.84 2.59 7.95
C ILE A 64 13.40 3.55 6.90
N VAL A 65 14.01 3.03 5.83
CA VAL A 65 14.54 3.86 4.73
C VAL A 65 13.42 4.67 4.09
N ASP A 66 12.26 4.07 3.86
CA ASP A 66 11.11 4.75 3.29
C ASP A 66 10.57 5.83 4.23
N ALA A 67 10.32 5.50 5.50
CA ALA A 67 9.85 6.46 6.51
C ALA A 67 10.81 7.65 6.67
N VAL A 68 12.12 7.43 6.56
CA VAL A 68 13.12 8.51 6.58
C VAL A 68 13.08 9.34 5.29
N ARG A 69 12.89 8.72 4.12
CA ARG A 69 12.80 9.43 2.84
C ARG A 69 11.53 10.27 2.71
N THR A 70 10.43 9.83 3.29
CA THR A 70 9.14 10.51 3.23
C THR A 70 8.97 11.53 4.36
N MET A 71 9.96 11.69 5.25
CA MET A 71 9.98 12.80 6.21
C MET A 71 10.01 14.15 5.47
N PRO A 72 9.13 15.09 5.83
CA PRO A 72 9.11 16.41 5.22
C PRO A 72 10.38 17.12 5.64
N ALA A 73 10.95 17.90 4.72
CA ALA A 73 12.01 18.84 5.06
C ALA A 73 11.51 19.79 6.16
N GLY A 74 12.40 20.23 7.05
CA GLY A 74 12.02 21.07 8.19
C GLY A 74 11.21 22.31 7.79
N PRO A 75 10.43 22.90 8.73
CA PRO A 75 9.68 24.12 8.44
C PRO A 75 10.61 25.20 7.85
N GLY A 76 10.32 25.63 6.61
CA GLY A 76 11.10 26.67 5.92
C GLY A 76 12.21 26.17 4.99
N THR A 77 12.40 24.87 4.80
CA THR A 77 13.37 24.31 3.82
C THR A 77 12.70 23.64 2.62
N GLY A 78 11.38 23.76 2.47
CA GLY A 78 10.68 23.31 1.29
C GLY A 78 10.81 24.34 0.19
N ASP A 79 11.47 23.97 -0.92
CA ASP A 79 11.29 24.70 -2.17
C ASP A 79 9.79 24.65 -2.49
N PHE A 80 9.15 25.81 -2.54
CA PHE A 80 7.80 25.94 -3.07
C PHE A 80 7.89 25.73 -4.59
N GLY A 81 7.99 24.47 -5.00
CA GLY A 81 7.83 24.06 -6.38
C GLY A 81 6.40 24.39 -6.79
N TRP A 82 6.22 25.51 -7.46
CA TRP A 82 5.01 25.81 -8.22
C TRP A 82 4.89 24.72 -9.29
N THR A 83 3.87 23.87 -9.16
CA THR A 83 3.49 22.97 -10.24
C THR A 83 2.98 23.82 -11.39
N VAL A 84 3.77 23.90 -12.46
CA VAL A 84 3.29 24.39 -13.75
C VAL A 84 2.23 23.43 -14.20
N TYR A 85 0.97 23.86 -14.21
CA TYR A 85 0.00 23.24 -15.10
C TYR A 85 0.49 23.51 -16.52
N GLY A 86 1.27 22.57 -17.05
CA GLY A 86 1.70 22.57 -18.43
C GLY A 86 0.46 22.58 -19.30
N SER A 87 0.17 23.72 -19.91
CA SER A 87 -0.77 23.81 -21.02
C SER A 87 -0.14 23.10 -22.22
N GLY A 88 -0.43 21.82 -22.39
CA GLY A 88 -0.09 21.07 -23.61
C GLY A 88 0.67 19.78 -23.36
N ASP A 89 -0.04 18.72 -22.98
CA ASP A 89 0.09 17.43 -23.66
C ASP A 89 -1.16 16.61 -23.33
N SER A 90 -2.02 16.42 -24.33
CA SER A 90 -3.23 15.61 -24.27
C SER A 90 -2.93 14.09 -24.26
N ALA A 91 -1.73 13.70 -23.80
CA ALA A 91 -1.29 12.33 -23.70
C ALA A 91 -1.35 11.86 -22.25
N VAL A 92 -1.97 10.70 -22.02
CA VAL A 92 -1.98 10.04 -20.70
C VAL A 92 -0.53 9.76 -20.30
N ASP A 93 -0.10 10.29 -19.15
CA ASP A 93 1.14 9.84 -18.52
C ASP A 93 0.93 8.40 -18.04
N ARG A 94 1.37 7.45 -18.87
CA ARG A 94 1.19 6.01 -18.62
C ARG A 94 1.97 5.52 -17.41
N THR A 95 2.94 6.29 -16.92
CA THR A 95 3.85 5.92 -15.83
C THR A 95 3.47 6.57 -14.49
N ALA A 96 2.80 7.71 -14.48
CA ALA A 96 2.41 8.42 -13.24
C ALA A 96 1.71 7.52 -12.22
N GLY A 97 0.73 6.72 -12.67
CA GLY A 97 0.03 5.78 -11.79
C GLY A 97 0.92 4.67 -11.22
N PHE A 98 1.83 4.13 -12.05
CA PHE A 98 2.81 3.13 -11.59
C PHE A 98 3.80 3.74 -10.60
N ASP A 99 4.33 4.93 -10.88
CA ASP A 99 5.31 5.60 -10.03
C ASP A 99 4.70 5.98 -8.68
N ALA A 100 3.47 6.49 -8.66
CA ALA A 100 2.74 6.78 -7.43
C ALA A 100 2.47 5.49 -6.61
N ALA A 101 1.98 4.44 -7.27
CA ALA A 101 1.66 3.18 -6.63
C ALA A 101 2.92 2.45 -6.12
N LEU A 102 4.03 2.53 -6.85
CA LEU A 102 5.32 1.98 -6.44
C LEU A 102 5.91 2.80 -5.29
N ALA A 103 5.90 4.12 -5.37
CA ALA A 103 6.36 5.00 -4.29
C ALA A 103 5.61 4.71 -2.98
N GLY A 104 4.31 4.43 -3.04
CA GLY A 104 3.49 4.09 -1.87
C GLY A 104 3.59 2.64 -1.38
N SER A 105 4.20 1.72 -2.13
CA SER A 105 4.17 0.28 -1.78
C SER A 105 5.52 -0.45 -1.81
N TRP A 106 6.58 0.15 -2.37
CA TRP A 106 7.86 -0.53 -2.59
C TRP A 106 8.45 -1.09 -1.29
N ALA A 107 8.38 -0.33 -0.20
CA ALA A 107 9.01 -0.69 1.06
C ALA A 107 8.33 -1.90 1.70
N ALA A 108 7.00 -1.88 1.75
CA ALA A 108 6.17 -3.01 2.19
C ALA A 108 6.36 -4.23 1.29
N LEU A 109 6.44 -4.03 -0.04
CA LEU A 109 6.63 -5.10 -1.01
C LEU A 109 7.98 -5.80 -0.81
N VAL A 110 9.06 -5.04 -0.63
CA VAL A 110 10.40 -5.60 -0.33
C VAL A 110 10.37 -6.33 1.01
N ALA A 111 9.78 -5.75 2.05
CA ALA A 111 9.67 -6.37 3.36
C ALA A 111 8.95 -7.73 3.30
N VAL A 112 7.79 -7.80 2.63
CA VAL A 112 7.03 -9.03 2.45
C VAL A 112 7.80 -10.04 1.60
N ALA A 113 8.47 -9.61 0.53
CA ALA A 113 9.29 -10.48 -0.32
C ALA A 113 10.45 -11.12 0.46
N VAL A 114 11.15 -10.34 1.29
CA VAL A 114 12.19 -10.83 2.20
C VAL A 114 11.64 -11.90 3.14
N LEU A 115 10.48 -11.64 3.75
CA LEU A 115 9.85 -12.58 4.67
C LEU A 115 9.36 -13.85 3.98
N LEU A 116 8.84 -13.76 2.76
CA LEU A 116 8.49 -14.91 1.92
C LEU A 116 9.70 -15.78 1.60
N VAL A 117 10.84 -15.16 1.28
CA VAL A 117 12.11 -15.86 1.03
C VAL A 117 12.55 -16.60 2.29
N ALA A 118 12.52 -15.93 3.44
CA ALA A 118 12.86 -16.52 4.74
C ALA A 118 11.90 -17.66 5.14
N CYS A 119 10.64 -17.56 4.72
CA CYS A 119 9.58 -18.52 5.00
C CYS A 119 9.48 -19.66 3.95
N ARG A 120 10.49 -19.89 3.10
CA ARG A 120 10.48 -21.02 2.16
C ARG A 120 10.60 -22.36 2.91
N GLY A 121 9.72 -23.31 2.59
CA GLY A 121 9.74 -24.65 3.19
C GLY A 121 8.93 -25.70 2.41
N PRO A 122 9.07 -27.00 2.76
CA PRO A 122 8.32 -28.10 2.14
C PRO A 122 6.83 -28.01 2.51
N GLY A 123 5.93 -28.32 1.56
CA GLY A 123 4.46 -28.17 1.72
C GLY A 123 3.80 -27.11 0.83
N ARG A 124 4.56 -26.55 -0.12
CA ARG A 124 4.18 -25.39 -0.97
C ARG A 124 2.83 -25.52 -1.68
N ARG A 125 2.43 -26.72 -2.13
CA ARG A 125 1.23 -26.90 -2.96
C ARG A 125 -0.09 -26.55 -2.26
N ARG A 126 -0.29 -26.97 -1.00
CA ARG A 126 -1.54 -26.68 -0.26
C ARG A 126 -1.66 -25.19 0.07
N HIS A 127 -0.53 -24.56 0.43
CA HIS A 127 -0.50 -23.13 0.72
C HIS A 127 -0.70 -22.27 -0.52
N LEU A 128 -0.22 -22.71 -1.69
CA LEU A 128 -0.47 -22.03 -2.96
C LEU A 128 -1.95 -22.02 -3.33
N ILE A 129 -2.68 -23.13 -3.14
CA ILE A 129 -4.12 -23.18 -3.41
C ILE A 129 -4.87 -22.22 -2.49
N ALA A 130 -4.59 -22.25 -1.19
CA ALA A 130 -5.23 -21.35 -0.23
C ALA A 130 -4.90 -19.87 -0.52
N ALA A 131 -3.65 -19.57 -0.90
CA ALA A 131 -3.24 -18.22 -1.30
C ALA A 131 -3.95 -17.78 -2.59
N ALA A 132 -4.10 -18.66 -3.58
CA ALA A 132 -4.82 -18.37 -4.81
C ALA A 132 -6.30 -18.09 -4.57
N VAL A 133 -6.96 -18.86 -3.70
CA VAL A 133 -8.35 -18.62 -3.30
C VAL A 133 -8.48 -17.29 -2.55
N ALA A 134 -7.56 -17.00 -1.63
CA ALA A 134 -7.57 -15.73 -0.89
C ALA A 134 -7.25 -14.51 -1.78
N ALA A 135 -6.52 -14.71 -2.88
CA ALA A 135 -6.18 -13.68 -3.85
C ALA A 135 -7.33 -13.33 -4.81
N ALA A 136 -8.27 -14.26 -5.01
CA ALA A 136 -9.36 -14.09 -5.98
C ALA A 136 -10.16 -12.78 -5.79
N PRO A 137 -10.53 -12.36 -4.57
CA PRO A 137 -11.23 -11.09 -4.37
C PRO A 137 -10.39 -9.86 -4.77
N VAL A 138 -9.09 -9.87 -4.50
CA VAL A 138 -8.20 -8.74 -4.81
C VAL A 138 -7.95 -8.63 -6.31
N VAL A 139 -7.69 -9.77 -6.97
CA VAL A 139 -7.53 -9.83 -8.43
C VAL A 139 -8.84 -9.45 -9.11
N GLY A 140 -9.97 -9.93 -8.61
CA GLY A 140 -11.30 -9.58 -9.08
C GLY A 140 -11.57 -8.08 -8.94
N TYR A 141 -11.25 -7.48 -7.79
CA TYR A 141 -11.38 -6.04 -7.57
C TYR A 141 -10.56 -5.24 -8.58
N ALA A 142 -9.27 -5.56 -8.74
CA ALA A 142 -8.40 -4.89 -9.71
C ALA A 142 -8.96 -4.98 -11.13
N ALA A 143 -9.42 -6.17 -11.55
CA ALA A 143 -10.01 -6.39 -12.85
C ALA A 143 -11.31 -5.59 -13.05
N VAL A 144 -12.19 -5.56 -12.06
CA VAL A 144 -13.45 -4.78 -12.10
C VAL A 144 -13.13 -3.29 -12.23
N ARG A 145 -12.19 -2.75 -11.45
CA ARG A 145 -11.81 -1.32 -11.52
C ARG A 145 -11.26 -0.94 -12.90
N VAL A 146 -10.31 -1.73 -13.42
CA VAL A 146 -9.71 -1.48 -14.74
C VAL A 146 -10.76 -1.58 -15.86
N THR A 147 -11.66 -2.57 -15.79
CA THR A 147 -12.70 -2.77 -16.82
C THR A 147 -13.79 -1.70 -16.77
N ASP A 148 -14.28 -1.34 -15.58
CA ASP A 148 -15.30 -0.30 -15.39
C ASP A 148 -14.80 1.06 -15.91
N ILE A 149 -13.57 1.45 -15.56
CA ILE A 149 -12.95 2.67 -16.07
C ILE A 149 -12.75 2.59 -17.59
N GLY A 150 -12.26 1.45 -18.10
CA GLY A 150 -12.05 1.26 -19.53
C GLY A 150 -13.35 1.38 -20.35
N VAL A 151 -14.46 0.83 -19.83
CA VAL A 151 -15.79 0.96 -20.43
C VAL A 151 -16.30 2.40 -20.35
N ALA A 152 -16.12 3.07 -19.20
CA ALA A 152 -16.53 4.45 -19.02
C ALA A 152 -15.79 5.41 -19.98
N VAL A 153 -14.49 5.20 -20.18
CA VAL A 153 -13.71 5.97 -21.16
C VAL A 153 -14.20 5.69 -22.57
N ALA A 154 -14.36 4.41 -22.96
CA ALA A 154 -14.87 4.05 -24.29
C ALA A 154 -16.25 4.65 -24.60
N ALA A 155 -17.11 4.79 -23.58
CA ALA A 155 -18.43 5.40 -23.71
C ALA A 155 -18.39 6.93 -23.89
N VAL A 156 -17.30 7.60 -23.50
CA VAL A 156 -17.07 9.05 -23.67
C VAL A 156 -16.27 9.37 -24.93
N THR A 157 -15.66 8.36 -25.57
CA THR A 157 -14.99 8.45 -26.87
C THR A 157 -15.90 8.37 -28.14
N PRO A 158 -17.23 8.62 -28.17
CA PRO A 158 -17.89 8.84 -29.45
C PRO A 158 -17.32 10.10 -30.09
N GLY A 159 -16.64 9.95 -31.22
CA GLY A 159 -16.07 11.04 -32.00
C GLY A 159 -17.11 12.13 -32.21
N LEU A 160 -16.78 13.36 -31.80
CA LEU A 160 -17.62 14.53 -32.01
C LEU A 160 -17.69 14.80 -33.52
N GLU A 161 -18.66 14.18 -34.22
CA GLU A 161 -18.96 14.50 -35.61
C GLU A 161 -19.64 15.89 -35.65
N ILE A 162 -18.82 16.94 -35.74
CA ILE A 162 -19.32 18.28 -36.04
C ILE A 162 -19.69 18.30 -37.53
N ARG A 163 -20.98 18.11 -37.84
CA ARG A 163 -21.51 18.33 -39.18
C ARG A 163 -21.55 19.83 -39.46
N THR A 164 -20.58 20.32 -40.23
CA THR A 164 -20.70 21.62 -40.92
C THR A 164 -21.20 21.36 -42.34
N GLU A 165 -22.11 22.18 -42.86
CA GLU A 165 -22.96 21.92 -44.05
C GLU A 165 -22.23 21.48 -45.34
N THR A 166 -20.91 21.59 -45.44
CA THR A 166 -20.17 21.32 -46.68
C THR A 166 -18.97 20.37 -46.56
N THR A 167 -18.67 19.84 -45.37
CA THR A 167 -17.52 18.94 -45.18
C THR A 167 -17.68 18.01 -43.98
N LEU A 168 -17.58 16.69 -44.20
CA LEU A 168 -17.37 15.70 -43.13
C LEU A 168 -15.90 15.75 -42.70
N THR A 169 -15.56 16.63 -41.76
CA THR A 169 -14.27 16.57 -41.07
C THR A 169 -14.44 15.75 -39.81
N ARG A 170 -13.91 14.52 -39.80
CA ARG A 170 -13.66 13.79 -38.56
C ARG A 170 -12.60 14.59 -37.80
N VAL A 171 -13.03 15.36 -36.81
CA VAL A 171 -12.10 15.88 -35.82
C VAL A 171 -11.83 14.69 -34.92
N ASP A 172 -10.69 14.04 -35.10
CA ASP A 172 -10.16 13.16 -34.06
C ASP A 172 -9.97 14.08 -32.85
N GLY A 173 -10.93 14.05 -31.92
CA GLY A 173 -10.83 14.80 -30.69
C GLY A 173 -9.50 14.42 -30.04
N SER A 174 -8.76 15.40 -29.53
CA SER A 174 -7.50 15.19 -28.80
C SER A 174 -7.73 14.52 -27.43
N GLY A 175 -8.59 13.52 -27.37
CA GLY A 175 -9.15 12.94 -26.16
C GLY A 175 -8.80 11.46 -26.08
N TYR A 176 -7.98 11.14 -25.08
CA TYR A 176 -7.87 9.84 -24.40
C TYR A 176 -8.34 8.63 -25.21
N ASP A 177 -7.42 8.03 -25.99
CA ASP A 177 -7.68 6.74 -26.60
C ASP A 177 -7.73 5.66 -25.50
N GLN A 178 -8.76 4.81 -25.54
CA GLN A 178 -8.85 3.62 -24.69
C GLN A 178 -7.58 2.77 -24.77
N ALA A 179 -6.92 2.75 -25.93
CA ALA A 179 -5.65 2.06 -26.16
C ALA A 179 -4.49 2.59 -25.29
N ASP A 180 -4.57 3.83 -24.81
CA ASP A 180 -3.58 4.44 -23.92
C ASP A 180 -3.96 4.34 -22.44
N VAL A 181 -5.27 4.42 -22.13
CA VAL A 181 -5.79 4.38 -20.76
C VAL A 181 -5.65 3.00 -20.13
N VAL A 182 -6.06 1.94 -20.82
CA VAL A 182 -6.08 0.58 -20.24
C VAL A 182 -4.67 0.11 -19.84
N PRO A 183 -3.62 0.27 -20.68
CA PRO A 183 -2.25 -0.05 -20.27
C PRO A 183 -1.76 0.77 -19.08
N ALA A 184 -2.09 2.07 -19.02
CA ALA A 184 -1.72 2.94 -17.89
C ALA A 184 -2.37 2.45 -16.58
N LEU A 185 -3.64 2.07 -16.61
CA LEU A 185 -4.35 1.51 -15.45
C LEU A 185 -3.78 0.16 -15.04
N VAL A 186 -3.51 -0.72 -16.02
CA VAL A 186 -2.87 -2.01 -15.74
C VAL A 186 -1.52 -1.79 -15.06
N LEU A 187 -0.69 -0.87 -15.56
CA LEU A 187 0.58 -0.51 -14.93
C LEU A 187 0.38 0.03 -13.51
N ALA A 188 -0.57 0.94 -13.30
CA ALA A 188 -0.85 1.55 -12.01
C ALA A 188 -1.23 0.53 -10.92
N VAL A 189 -1.97 -0.53 -11.27
CA VAL A 189 -2.40 -1.54 -10.30
C VAL A 189 -1.32 -2.59 -10.00
N LEU A 190 -0.24 -2.70 -10.79
CA LEU A 190 0.75 -3.76 -10.64
C LEU A 190 1.47 -3.75 -9.27
N PRO A 191 2.05 -2.64 -8.79
CA PRO A 191 2.73 -2.62 -7.49
C PRO A 191 1.84 -3.04 -6.30
N PRO A 192 0.64 -2.46 -6.11
CA PRO A 192 -0.23 -2.83 -5.00
C PRO A 192 -0.79 -4.25 -5.17
N LEU A 193 -1.09 -4.70 -6.40
CA LEU A 193 -1.50 -6.08 -6.63
C LEU A 193 -0.39 -7.06 -6.25
N ALA A 194 0.86 -6.79 -6.62
CA ALA A 194 2.00 -7.60 -6.23
C ALA A 194 2.17 -7.65 -4.71
N LEU A 195 2.03 -6.51 -4.01
CA LEU A 195 2.03 -6.44 -2.55
C LEU A 195 0.93 -7.32 -1.95
N ALA A 196 -0.32 -7.20 -2.44
CA ALA A 196 -1.45 -7.96 -1.92
C ALA A 196 -1.25 -9.47 -2.07
N LEU A 197 -0.83 -9.92 -3.25
CA LEU A 197 -0.58 -11.33 -3.53
C LEU A 197 0.54 -11.89 -2.66
N ALA A 198 1.64 -11.13 -2.52
CA ALA A 198 2.77 -11.52 -1.68
C ALA A 198 2.35 -11.59 -0.20
N ALA A 199 1.56 -10.61 0.27
CA ALA A 199 1.09 -10.52 1.63
C ALA A 199 0.11 -11.65 1.99
N LEU A 200 -0.80 -12.02 1.09
CA LEU A 200 -1.70 -13.17 1.25
C LEU A 200 -0.94 -14.50 1.26
N ALA A 201 0.03 -14.67 0.38
CA ALA A 201 0.90 -15.85 0.39
C ALA A 201 1.66 -15.96 1.72
N LEU A 202 2.16 -14.83 2.24
CA LEU A 202 2.84 -14.78 3.53
C LEU A 202 1.88 -15.11 4.67
N ALA A 203 0.66 -14.55 4.67
CA ALA A 203 -0.37 -14.82 5.66
C ALA A 203 -0.72 -16.31 5.75
N VAL A 204 -0.95 -16.97 4.61
CA VAL A 204 -1.26 -18.40 4.55
C VAL A 204 -0.09 -19.26 5.03
N LEU A 205 1.14 -18.90 4.66
CA LEU A 205 2.34 -19.60 5.13
C LEU A 205 2.54 -19.45 6.65
N LEU A 206 2.30 -18.26 7.20
CA LEU A 206 2.42 -18.00 8.64
C LEU A 206 1.29 -18.69 9.43
N ALA A 207 0.07 -18.67 8.91
CA ALA A 207 -1.08 -19.36 9.49
C ALA A 207 -0.85 -20.88 9.51
N GLY A 208 -0.32 -21.44 8.43
CA GLY A 208 0.07 -22.85 8.34
C GLY A 208 1.16 -23.27 9.34
N ARG A 209 1.96 -22.31 9.81
CA ARG A 209 2.99 -22.49 10.85
C ARG A 209 2.49 -22.15 12.26
N GLY A 210 1.20 -21.93 12.45
CA GLY A 210 0.61 -21.57 13.75
C GLY A 210 0.89 -20.13 14.21
N ARG A 211 1.53 -19.29 13.37
CA ARG A 211 1.87 -17.91 13.70
C ARG A 211 0.72 -16.96 13.39
N ARG A 212 -0.41 -17.12 14.10
CA ARG A 212 -1.67 -16.42 13.83
C ARG A 212 -1.54 -14.90 13.85
N LEU A 213 -0.86 -14.33 14.86
CA LEU A 213 -0.65 -12.87 14.95
C LEU A 213 0.13 -12.33 13.73
N ALA A 214 1.18 -13.04 13.31
CA ALA A 214 1.96 -12.61 12.16
C ALA A 214 1.16 -12.78 10.84
N ALA A 215 0.35 -13.82 10.76
CA ALA A 215 -0.58 -14.00 9.63
C ALA A 215 -1.62 -12.89 9.56
N THR A 216 -2.15 -12.43 10.70
CA THR A 216 -3.06 -11.27 10.76
C THR A 216 -2.36 -10.00 10.27
N GLY A 217 -1.13 -9.74 10.71
CA GLY A 217 -0.35 -8.61 10.19
C GLY A 217 -0.15 -8.67 8.68
N ALA A 218 0.21 -9.83 8.14
CA ALA A 218 0.34 -10.01 6.69
C ALA A 218 -1.01 -9.85 5.95
N ALA A 219 -2.12 -10.31 6.53
CA ALA A 219 -3.46 -10.11 5.96
C ALA A 219 -3.86 -8.63 5.95
N LEU A 220 -3.51 -7.85 6.98
CA LEU A 220 -3.73 -6.41 7.00
C LEU A 220 -2.94 -5.67 5.90
N LEU A 221 -1.70 -6.10 5.60
CA LEU A 221 -0.96 -5.56 4.44
C LEU A 221 -1.65 -5.84 3.11
N ALA A 222 -2.32 -7.00 2.98
CA ALA A 222 -3.11 -7.29 1.78
C ALA A 222 -4.35 -6.40 1.68
N VAL A 223 -4.99 -6.06 2.81
CA VAL A 223 -6.10 -5.10 2.85
C VAL A 223 -5.60 -3.69 2.52
N LEU A 224 -4.45 -3.30 3.05
CA LEU A 224 -3.79 -2.01 2.78
C LEU A 224 -3.45 -1.81 1.28
N ALA A 225 -3.23 -2.89 0.54
CA ALA A 225 -2.96 -2.80 -0.89
C ALA A 225 -4.16 -2.32 -1.72
N LEU A 226 -5.40 -2.49 -1.23
CA LEU A 226 -6.61 -2.05 -1.94
C LEU A 226 -6.69 -0.52 -2.10
N PRO A 227 -6.51 0.28 -1.04
CA PRO A 227 -6.46 1.72 -1.20
C PRO A 227 -5.23 2.24 -1.95
N LEU A 228 -4.09 1.52 -1.86
CA LEU A 228 -2.91 1.85 -2.69
C LEU A 228 -3.19 1.62 -4.19
N LEU A 229 -4.04 0.65 -4.52
CA LEU A 229 -4.53 0.41 -5.87
C LEU A 229 -5.38 1.58 -6.36
N ASP A 230 -6.34 2.04 -5.55
CA ASP A 230 -7.19 3.18 -5.93
C ASP A 230 -6.38 4.48 -6.05
N ALA A 231 -5.41 4.72 -5.16
CA ALA A 231 -4.50 5.86 -5.26
C ALA A 231 -3.61 5.82 -6.52
N GLY A 232 -3.16 4.62 -6.92
CA GLY A 232 -2.43 4.43 -8.17
C GLY A 232 -3.27 4.74 -9.40
N ILE A 233 -4.55 4.32 -9.40
CA ILE A 233 -5.51 4.62 -10.47
C ILE A 233 -5.77 6.13 -10.55
N GLU A 234 -6.00 6.78 -9.41
CA GLU A 234 -6.27 8.22 -9.34
C GLU A 234 -5.12 9.05 -9.93
N ALA A 235 -3.88 8.62 -9.73
CA ALA A 235 -2.68 9.28 -10.26
C ALA A 235 -2.55 9.23 -11.80
N VAL A 236 -3.33 8.40 -12.51
CA VAL A 236 -3.35 8.36 -14.00
C VAL A 236 -4.07 9.60 -14.60
N HIS A 237 -4.73 10.44 -13.78
CA HIS A 237 -5.43 11.67 -14.20
C HIS A 237 -6.40 11.43 -15.37
N LEU A 238 -7.42 10.61 -15.09
CA LEU A 238 -8.42 10.21 -16.08
C LEU A 238 -9.43 11.32 -16.38
N PRO A 239 -9.99 11.40 -17.61
CA PRO A 239 -11.03 12.37 -17.98
C PRO A 239 -12.41 12.06 -17.40
N VAL A 240 -12.59 10.89 -16.77
CA VAL A 240 -13.87 10.42 -16.23
C VAL A 240 -13.69 9.98 -14.78
N SER A 241 -14.56 10.47 -13.90
CA SER A 241 -14.70 10.00 -12.53
C SER A 241 -15.50 8.69 -12.49
N ALA A 242 -14.82 7.57 -12.35
CA ALA A 242 -15.43 6.24 -12.22
C ALA A 242 -15.49 5.82 -10.73
N ASP A 243 -16.39 6.47 -9.98
CA ASP A 243 -16.50 6.27 -8.53
C ASP A 243 -17.45 5.12 -8.15
N GLY A 244 -18.28 4.65 -9.09
CA GLY A 244 -19.38 3.70 -8.84
C GLY A 244 -18.96 2.29 -8.40
N THR A 245 -17.71 1.88 -8.70
CA THR A 245 -17.16 0.55 -8.35
C THR A 245 -16.05 0.60 -7.30
N ALA A 246 -15.69 1.77 -6.79
CA ALA A 246 -14.69 1.91 -5.75
C ALA A 246 -15.24 1.32 -4.43
N LEU A 247 -14.66 0.19 -3.98
CA LEU A 247 -15.08 -0.45 -2.72
C LEU A 247 -14.69 0.40 -1.51
N PHE A 248 -13.60 1.16 -1.64
CA PHE A 248 -13.14 2.10 -0.63
C PHE A 248 -13.45 3.51 -1.11
N ALA A 249 -14.71 3.92 -0.90
CA ALA A 249 -15.14 5.31 -1.03
C ALA A 249 -14.56 6.16 0.11
N TRP A 250 -13.24 6.15 0.28
CA TRP A 250 -12.56 6.92 1.32
C TRP A 250 -12.80 8.41 1.18
N TYR A 251 -13.05 8.88 -0.04
CA TYR A 251 -13.56 10.23 -0.34
C TYR A 251 -14.90 10.56 0.36
N ALA A 252 -15.70 9.56 0.75
CA ALA A 252 -16.93 9.74 1.51
C ALA A 252 -16.71 9.99 3.00
N ILE A 253 -15.46 9.93 3.49
CA ILE A 253 -15.08 10.40 4.83
C ILE A 253 -14.58 11.85 4.65
N PRO A 254 -15.46 12.87 4.80
CA PRO A 254 -15.07 14.23 4.52
C PRO A 254 -14.03 14.71 5.54
N PRO A 255 -13.00 15.46 5.10
CA PRO A 255 -12.09 16.12 6.02
C PRO A 255 -12.87 17.14 6.86
N THR A 256 -12.46 17.30 8.12
CA THR A 256 -12.99 18.34 9.01
C THR A 256 -11.85 19.23 9.49
N LEU A 257 -12.17 20.41 10.04
CA LEU A 257 -11.14 21.29 10.62
C LEU A 257 -10.32 20.59 11.72
N ALA A 258 -10.92 19.65 12.44
CA ALA A 258 -10.25 18.89 13.49
C ALA A 258 -9.51 17.64 12.96
N MET A 259 -9.92 17.12 11.81
CA MET A 259 -9.37 15.92 11.18
C MET A 259 -9.19 16.19 9.69
N PRO A 260 -8.16 16.97 9.31
CA PRO A 260 -7.90 17.32 7.92
C PRO A 260 -7.54 16.12 7.03
N GLN A 261 -7.02 15.02 7.59
CA GLN A 261 -6.56 13.85 6.82
C GLN A 261 -7.03 12.51 7.42
N PRO A 262 -8.35 12.26 7.52
CA PRO A 262 -8.88 11.08 8.20
C PRO A 262 -8.56 9.78 7.47
N VAL A 263 -8.61 9.82 6.14
CA VAL A 263 -8.28 8.68 5.26
C VAL A 263 -6.81 8.29 5.39
N ALA A 264 -5.89 9.25 5.25
CA ALA A 264 -4.47 8.99 5.38
C ALA A 264 -4.11 8.44 6.77
N ALA A 265 -4.73 8.97 7.83
CA ALA A 265 -4.54 8.47 9.18
C ALA A 265 -5.00 7.01 9.33
N LEU A 266 -6.12 6.63 8.70
CA LEU A 266 -6.60 5.25 8.72
C LEU A 266 -5.64 4.30 7.98
N THR A 267 -5.15 4.70 6.80
CA THR A 267 -4.14 3.95 6.03
C THR A 267 -2.92 3.66 6.88
N VAL A 268 -2.37 4.71 7.49
CA VAL A 268 -1.19 4.65 8.36
C VAL A 268 -1.46 3.79 9.61
N ALA A 269 -2.67 3.87 10.18
CA ALA A 269 -3.05 3.05 11.32
C ALA A 269 -3.07 1.55 10.97
N VAL A 270 -3.66 1.19 9.83
CA VAL A 270 -3.70 -0.19 9.32
C VAL A 270 -2.29 -0.69 9.03
N GLU A 271 -1.46 0.14 8.39
CA GLU A 271 -0.08 -0.17 8.05
C GLU A 271 0.78 -0.45 9.30
N LEU A 272 0.79 0.48 10.26
CA LEU A 272 1.59 0.33 11.47
C LEU A 272 1.08 -0.82 12.35
N ALA A 273 -0.24 -1.03 12.42
CA ALA A 273 -0.80 -2.20 13.09
C ALA A 273 -0.34 -3.51 12.42
N ALA A 274 -0.27 -3.53 11.08
CA ALA A 274 0.22 -4.67 10.34
C ALA A 274 1.69 -4.99 10.69
N TYR A 275 2.57 -3.97 10.70
CA TYR A 275 3.98 -4.15 11.08
C TYR A 275 4.14 -4.59 12.53
N LEU A 276 3.40 -3.99 13.47
CA LEU A 276 3.41 -4.36 14.88
C LEU A 276 3.02 -5.83 15.07
N LEU A 277 1.89 -6.26 14.49
CA LEU A 277 1.39 -7.64 14.58
C LEU A 277 2.35 -8.64 13.95
N LEU A 278 2.95 -8.27 12.81
CA LEU A 278 3.87 -9.10 12.08
C LEU A 278 5.17 -9.31 12.86
N VAL A 279 5.80 -8.24 13.36
CA VAL A 279 7.03 -8.32 14.17
C VAL A 279 6.75 -9.02 15.51
N ALA A 280 5.67 -8.67 16.21
CA ALA A 280 5.30 -9.30 17.48
C ALA A 280 5.00 -10.80 17.30
N GLY A 281 4.25 -11.18 16.27
CA GLY A 281 3.91 -12.57 15.99
C GLY A 281 5.10 -13.40 15.52
N LEU A 282 6.08 -12.82 14.83
CA LEU A 282 7.29 -13.52 14.41
C LEU A 282 8.27 -13.76 15.57
N THR A 283 8.34 -12.85 16.53
CA THR A 283 9.31 -12.88 17.64
C THR A 283 8.74 -13.48 18.94
N GLY A 284 7.41 -13.51 19.10
CA GLY A 284 6.73 -14.02 20.30
C GLY A 284 6.46 -15.53 20.30
N ALA A 285 6.53 -16.21 19.15
CA ALA A 285 6.10 -17.60 18.99
C ALA A 285 6.88 -18.60 19.88
N ASP A 286 8.17 -18.35 20.14
CA ASP A 286 9.02 -19.28 20.89
C ASP A 286 8.80 -19.20 22.42
N ARG A 287 8.04 -18.23 22.92
CA ARG A 287 7.71 -18.11 24.36
C ARG A 287 6.48 -18.91 24.79
N ALA A 288 5.67 -19.36 23.83
CA ALA A 288 4.40 -20.05 24.10
C ALA A 288 4.51 -21.59 24.06
N ALA A 289 5.68 -22.14 23.73
CA ALA A 289 5.93 -23.57 23.89
C ALA A 289 6.19 -23.85 25.39
N PRO A 290 5.32 -24.59 26.09
CA PRO A 290 5.66 -25.08 27.42
C PRO A 290 6.92 -25.95 27.30
N ALA A 291 7.84 -25.78 28.24
CA ALA A 291 8.94 -26.71 28.40
C ALA A 291 8.32 -28.09 28.62
N ALA A 292 8.38 -28.96 27.60
CA ALA A 292 8.12 -30.37 27.77
C ALA A 292 9.25 -30.90 28.65
N GLY A 293 8.97 -31.02 29.94
CA GLY A 293 9.74 -31.83 30.89
C GLY A 293 9.32 -33.29 30.80
#